data_AF-A0A3N4K0L2-F1
#
_entry.id   AF-A0A3N4K0L2-F1
#
_cell.length_a   1.000
_cell.length_b   1.000
_cell.length_c   1.000
_cell.angle_alpha   90.00
_cell.angle_beta   90.00
_cell.angle_gamma   90.00
#
_symmetry.space_group_name_H-M   'P 1'
#
loop_
_entity.id
_entity.type
_entity.pdbx_description
1 polymer ?
#
loop_
_entity_poly.entity_id
_entity_poly.type
_entity_poly.pdbx_seq_one_letter_code
_entity_poly.pdbx_strand_id
1 'polypeptide(L)'
;MEIWVSARDILGNKDDPRGMEEEAQVPTGRDVCSLVIDSLCDQAAGQGAAIVACFYFDFEVQKEQTPTGVLGSLLKQLVVGLGEIPEEVSQAYQDQQNAIGRWAPRLSDIVKMLQATSCTERTFICIDSLDECAEGHRIKLLDSLNQILQRSPGTRTFVTGRPHLRPEIGRRLAGRVTSKGIQSYQP
;
A
#
# COMPACT_ATOMS: atom_id res chain seq x y z
N MET A 1 0.07 -12.79 12.78
CA MET A 1 -0.10 -11.86 11.65
C MET A 1 1.31 -11.49 11.19
N GLU A 2 1.61 -11.53 9.88
CA GLU A 2 2.97 -11.19 9.39
C GLU A 2 2.97 -9.78 8.76
N ILE A 3 4.03 -9.03 9.04
CA ILE A 3 4.26 -7.62 8.66
C ILE A 3 5.29 -7.61 7.53
N TRP A 4 5.00 -6.96 6.42
CA TRP A 4 5.85 -7.02 5.23
C TRP A 4 6.58 -5.69 4.96
N VAL A 5 7.52 -5.28 5.81
CA VAL A 5 8.40 -4.12 5.53
C VAL A 5 9.83 -4.57 5.20
N SER A 6 10.48 -3.89 4.25
CA SER A 6 11.92 -3.61 4.31
C SER A 6 12.24 -2.79 5.58
N ALA A 7 12.35 -3.47 6.71
CA ALA A 7 12.46 -2.87 8.04
C ALA A 7 13.81 -2.19 8.35
N ARG A 8 14.75 -2.14 7.39
CA ARG A 8 16.08 -1.56 7.64
C ARG A 8 16.11 -0.03 7.59
N ASP A 9 15.13 0.59 6.96
CA ASP A 9 15.09 2.05 6.81
C ASP A 9 14.17 2.75 7.84
N ILE A 10 13.25 2.02 8.47
CA ILE A 10 12.17 2.61 9.28
C ILE A 10 12.43 2.56 10.78
N LEU A 11 13.05 1.48 11.29
CA LEU A 11 13.30 1.33 12.72
C LEU A 11 14.75 1.72 13.01
N GLY A 12 14.98 3.02 13.13
CA GLY A 12 16.25 3.56 13.60
C GLY A 12 16.69 2.88 14.90
N ASN A 13 17.96 2.48 14.95
CA ASN A 13 18.57 1.84 16.10
C ASN A 13 18.40 2.75 17.34
N LYS A 14 17.56 2.35 18.30
CA LYS A 14 17.47 2.99 19.61
C LYS A 14 17.79 1.95 20.68
N ASP A 15 19.06 1.90 21.02
CA ASP A 15 19.54 1.38 22.30
C ASP A 15 19.28 2.46 23.38
N ASP A 16 18.20 2.35 24.15
CA ASP A 16 18.04 3.06 25.44
C ASP A 16 17.39 2.12 26.48
N PRO A 17 18.11 1.71 27.54
CA PRO A 17 17.62 0.74 28.49
C PRO A 17 17.08 1.43 29.75
N ARG A 18 15.88 2.03 29.72
CA ARG A 18 15.15 2.39 30.94
C ARG A 18 13.66 2.14 30.78
N GLY A 19 13.17 1.21 31.59
CA GLY A 19 11.83 0.65 31.49
C GLY A 19 10.71 1.57 31.93
N MET A 20 9.56 1.36 31.29
CA MET A 20 8.24 1.48 31.86
C MET A 20 7.45 0.27 31.34
N GLU A 21 6.99 -0.58 32.27
CA GLU A 21 6.06 -1.67 31.99
C GLU A 21 4.69 -1.05 31.71
N GLU A 22 4.41 -0.81 30.43
CA GLU A 22 3.05 -0.58 29.94
C GLU A 22 2.54 -1.94 29.45
N GLU A 23 1.41 -2.41 29.97
CA GLU A 23 0.74 -3.63 29.50
C GLU A 23 0.43 -3.48 28.00
N ALA A 24 1.33 -3.99 27.16
CA ALA A 24 1.21 -3.91 25.72
C ALA A 24 0.10 -4.87 25.25
N GLN A 25 -1.08 -4.30 24.97
CA GLN A 25 -2.11 -4.94 24.16
C GLN A 25 -1.44 -5.50 22.89
N VAL A 26 -1.57 -6.81 22.65
CA VAL A 26 -1.00 -7.48 21.49
C VAL A 26 -1.54 -6.80 20.23
N PRO A 27 -0.69 -6.18 19.38
CA PRO A 27 -1.17 -5.50 18.17
C PRO A 27 -1.82 -6.53 17.25
N THR A 28 -3.11 -6.37 16.99
CA THR A 28 -3.74 -6.96 15.80
C THR A 28 -3.06 -6.35 14.57
N GLY A 29 -3.08 -6.98 13.40
CA GLY A 29 -2.34 -6.36 12.29
C GLY A 29 -3.02 -5.13 11.67
N ARG A 30 -4.25 -4.79 12.07
CA ARG A 30 -4.75 -3.42 11.91
C ARG A 30 -3.88 -2.42 12.67
N ASP A 31 -3.57 -2.74 13.92
CA ASP A 31 -2.71 -1.93 14.80
C ASP A 31 -1.28 -1.83 14.27
N VAL A 32 -0.81 -2.87 13.57
CA VAL A 32 0.48 -2.80 12.88
C VAL A 32 0.46 -1.78 11.75
N CYS A 33 -0.53 -1.88 10.86
CA CYS A 33 -0.52 -1.13 9.63
C CYS A 33 -0.61 0.36 9.96
N SER A 34 -1.42 0.73 10.96
CA SER A 34 -1.44 2.08 11.54
C SER A 34 -0.08 2.49 12.09
N LEU A 35 0.61 1.66 12.89
CA LEU A 35 1.95 1.98 13.41
C LEU A 35 3.00 2.18 12.30
N VAL A 36 2.94 1.37 11.23
CA VAL A 36 3.83 1.52 10.07
C VAL A 36 3.52 2.82 9.33
N ILE A 37 2.25 3.14 9.17
CA ILE A 37 1.80 4.37 8.51
C ILE A 37 2.20 5.60 9.32
N ASP A 38 1.97 5.59 10.64
CA ASP A 38 2.37 6.68 11.54
C ASP A 38 3.88 6.90 11.47
N SER A 39 4.68 5.84 11.57
CA SER A 39 6.13 5.93 11.44
C SER A 39 6.59 6.41 10.05
N LEU A 40 5.90 6.03 8.98
CA LEU A 40 6.20 6.47 7.61
C LEU A 40 5.85 7.93 7.40
N CYS A 41 4.72 8.37 7.94
CA CYS A 41 4.29 9.77 7.93
C CYS A 41 5.27 10.66 8.71
N ASP A 42 5.73 10.22 9.90
CA ASP A 42 6.71 10.94 10.70
C ASP A 42 8.07 11.06 9.98
N GLN A 43 8.50 10.01 9.28
CA GLN A 43 9.73 10.01 8.48
C GLN A 43 9.61 10.88 7.24
N ALA A 44 8.46 10.85 6.56
CA ALA A 44 8.16 11.71 5.42
C ALA A 44 8.20 13.20 5.80
N ALA A 45 7.80 13.55 7.02
CA ALA A 45 7.92 14.90 7.53
C ALA A 45 9.38 15.35 7.77
N GLY A 46 10.30 14.41 8.00
CA GLY A 46 11.69 14.69 8.38
C GLY A 46 12.76 14.56 7.27
N GLN A 47 12.53 13.78 6.21
CA GLN A 47 13.57 13.43 5.20
C GLN A 47 13.21 13.76 3.74
N GLY A 48 12.33 14.74 3.52
CA GLY A 48 11.80 15.07 2.18
C GLY A 48 10.46 14.38 1.95
N ALA A 49 9.57 15.05 1.22
CA ALA A 49 8.15 14.75 1.13
C ALA A 49 7.89 13.38 0.45
N ALA A 50 7.88 12.31 1.25
CA ALA A 50 7.38 11.02 0.79
C ALA A 50 5.85 10.99 0.89
N ILE A 51 5.20 10.39 -0.11
CA ILE A 51 3.74 10.29 -0.14
C ILE A 51 3.33 8.89 0.32
N VAL A 52 2.40 8.82 1.24
CA VAL A 52 1.88 7.56 1.78
C VAL A 52 0.42 7.39 1.33
N ALA A 53 0.11 6.26 0.70
CA ALA A 53 -1.25 5.88 0.33
C ALA A 53 -1.57 4.50 0.92
N CYS A 54 -2.76 4.37 1.50
CA CYS A 54 -3.15 3.20 2.27
C CYS A 54 -4.51 2.64 1.84
N PHE A 55 -4.66 1.33 1.92
CA PHE A 55 -5.95 0.68 1.78
C PHE A 55 -6.09 -0.43 2.82
N TYR A 56 -7.23 -0.46 3.50
CA TYR A 56 -7.55 -1.46 4.50
C TYR A 56 -8.68 -2.32 3.95
N PHE A 57 -8.42 -3.61 3.76
CA PHE A 57 -9.49 -4.53 3.41
C PHE A 57 -10.44 -4.71 4.58
N ASP A 58 -11.69 -4.98 4.23
CA ASP A 58 -12.75 -5.28 5.17
C ASP A 58 -13.54 -6.48 4.65
N PHE A 59 -13.41 -7.58 5.39
CA PHE A 59 -14.08 -8.84 5.10
C PHE A 59 -15.60 -8.69 4.92
N GLU A 60 -16.25 -7.75 5.62
CA GLU A 60 -17.71 -7.56 5.54
C GLU A 60 -18.18 -7.05 4.17
N VAL A 61 -17.32 -6.33 3.43
CA VAL A 61 -17.61 -5.71 2.14
C VAL A 61 -16.71 -6.20 1.00
N GLN A 62 -16.14 -7.41 1.16
CA GLN A 62 -15.15 -8.00 0.25
C GLN A 62 -15.55 -7.96 -1.25
N LYS A 63 -16.84 -8.11 -1.57
CA LYS A 63 -17.34 -8.12 -2.96
C LYS A 63 -17.26 -6.74 -3.62
N GLU A 64 -17.35 -5.68 -2.83
CA GLU A 64 -17.36 -4.29 -3.29
C GLU A 64 -15.93 -3.75 -3.47
N GLN A 65 -14.96 -4.32 -2.74
CA GLN A 65 -13.55 -3.96 -2.78
C GLN A 65 -12.84 -4.56 -4.01
N THR A 66 -13.26 -4.11 -5.20
CA THR A 66 -12.68 -4.51 -6.50
C THR A 66 -11.27 -3.93 -6.73
N PRO A 67 -10.43 -4.51 -7.61
CA PRO A 67 -9.10 -3.96 -7.89
C PRO A 67 -9.14 -2.51 -8.39
N THR A 68 -10.14 -2.16 -9.20
CA THR A 68 -10.35 -0.79 -9.68
C THR A 68 -10.65 0.16 -8.52
N GLY A 69 -11.50 -0.25 -7.58
CA GLY A 69 -11.83 0.54 -6.39
C GLY A 69 -10.62 0.74 -5.47
N VAL A 70 -9.88 -0.34 -5.19
CA VAL A 70 -8.66 -0.32 -4.36
C VAL A 70 -7.61 0.60 -4.96
N LEU A 71 -7.25 0.39 -6.23
CA LEU A 71 -6.22 1.21 -6.89
C LEU A 71 -6.69 2.66 -7.12
N GLY A 72 -7.97 2.88 -7.39
CA GLY A 72 -8.54 4.23 -7.49
C GLY A 72 -8.48 5.00 -6.17
N SER A 73 -8.74 4.32 -5.05
CA SER A 73 -8.57 4.87 -3.70
C SER A 73 -7.12 5.30 -3.45
N LEU A 74 -6.16 4.43 -3.79
CA LEU A 74 -4.74 4.73 -3.64
C LEU A 74 -4.31 5.91 -4.53
N LEU A 75 -4.75 5.93 -5.80
CA LEU A 75 -4.47 7.03 -6.72
C LEU A 75 -4.97 8.37 -6.18
N LYS A 76 -6.19 8.40 -5.64
CA LYS A 76 -6.75 9.60 -5.02
C LYS A 76 -5.86 10.13 -3.88
N GLN A 77 -5.37 9.24 -3.02
CA GLN A 77 -4.47 9.62 -1.92
C GLN A 77 -3.14 10.15 -2.44
N LEU A 78 -2.54 9.52 -3.46
CA LEU A 78 -1.29 9.99 -4.05
C LEU A 78 -1.44 11.38 -4.68
N VAL A 79 -2.51 11.60 -5.45
CA VAL A 79 -2.78 12.89 -6.11
C VAL A 79 -2.99 14.00 -5.08
N VAL A 80 -3.68 13.72 -3.97
CA VAL A 80 -3.83 14.70 -2.88
C VAL A 80 -2.48 15.00 -2.22
N GLY A 81 -1.61 14.00 -2.07
CA GLY A 81 -0.29 14.17 -1.47
C GLY A 81 0.73 14.92 -2.33
N LEU A 82 0.56 14.93 -3.66
CA LEU A 82 1.51 15.58 -4.59
C LEU A 82 1.45 17.10 -4.58
N GLY A 83 0.38 17.72 -4.06
CA GLY A 83 0.18 19.17 -4.08
C GLY A 83 -0.17 19.74 -5.47
N GLU A 84 0.37 19.14 -6.54
CA GLU A 84 0.00 19.38 -7.94
C GLU A 84 -0.47 18.08 -8.61
N ILE A 85 -1.50 18.17 -9.45
CA ILE A 85 -2.06 17.02 -10.16
C ILE A 85 -1.22 16.75 -11.41
N PRO A 86 -0.64 15.54 -11.59
CA PRO A 86 0.10 15.24 -12.82
C PRO A 86 -0.78 15.31 -14.06
N GLU A 87 -0.18 15.74 -15.17
CA GLU A 87 -0.88 15.95 -16.44
C GLU A 87 -1.58 14.66 -16.91
N GLU A 88 -0.98 13.49 -16.72
CA GLU A 88 -1.57 12.20 -17.08
C GLU A 88 -2.89 11.93 -16.35
N VAL A 89 -2.99 12.37 -15.09
CA VAL A 89 -4.21 12.23 -14.27
C VAL A 89 -5.25 13.24 -14.72
N SER A 90 -4.83 14.49 -14.95
CA SER A 90 -5.69 15.57 -15.44
C SER A 90 -6.30 15.22 -16.80
N GLN A 91 -5.48 14.78 -17.75
CA GLN A 91 -5.91 14.40 -19.10
C GLN A 91 -6.86 13.20 -19.06
N ALA A 92 -6.55 12.15 -18.29
CA ALA A 92 -7.44 10.99 -18.15
C ALA A 92 -8.80 11.39 -17.58
N TYR A 93 -8.84 12.34 -16.64
CA TYR A 93 -10.09 12.86 -16.09
C TYR A 93 -10.87 13.71 -17.12
N GLN A 94 -10.17 14.53 -17.92
CA GLN A 94 -10.79 15.32 -19.00
C GLN A 94 -11.37 14.41 -20.10
N ASP A 95 -10.61 13.39 -20.53
CA ASP A 95 -11.05 12.41 -21.52
C ASP A 95 -12.31 11.67 -21.04
N GLN A 96 -12.38 11.35 -19.75
CA GLN A 96 -13.56 10.76 -19.13
C GLN A 96 -14.76 11.71 -19.11
N GLN A 97 -14.57 13.01 -18.87
CA GLN A 97 -15.65 14.00 -18.93
C GLN A 97 -16.20 14.18 -20.35
N ASN A 98 -15.35 14.05 -21.36
CA ASN A 98 -15.71 14.20 -22.77
C ASN A 98 -16.36 12.95 -23.39
N ALA A 99 -16.24 11.79 -22.72
CA ALA A 99 -16.88 10.56 -23.16
C ALA A 99 -18.40 10.58 -22.90
N ILE A 100 -19.18 10.06 -23.84
CA ILE A 100 -20.64 9.95 -23.69
C ILE A 100 -20.94 8.91 -22.60
N GLY A 101 -21.35 9.42 -21.43
CA GLY A 101 -21.57 8.64 -20.22
C GLY A 101 -20.34 8.66 -19.31
N ARG A 102 -20.51 9.13 -18.06
CA ARG A 102 -19.45 9.11 -17.03
C ARG A 102 -19.12 7.65 -16.67
N TRP A 103 -18.22 7.03 -17.41
CA TRP A 103 -17.76 5.67 -17.11
C TRP A 103 -16.61 5.71 -16.11
N ALA A 104 -16.60 4.77 -15.17
CA ALA A 104 -15.45 4.61 -14.28
C ALA A 104 -14.18 4.28 -15.09
N PRO A 105 -12.99 4.81 -14.70
CA PRO A 105 -11.75 4.49 -15.38
C PRO A 105 -11.50 2.98 -15.44
N ARG A 106 -10.90 2.50 -16.52
CA ARG A 106 -10.50 1.09 -16.60
C ARG A 106 -9.33 0.85 -15.66
N LEU A 107 -9.19 -0.38 -15.17
CA LEU A 107 -8.08 -0.77 -14.30
C LEU A 107 -6.71 -0.43 -14.93
N SER A 108 -6.56 -0.62 -16.24
CA SER A 108 -5.33 -0.27 -16.98
C SER A 108 -4.99 1.20 -16.92
N ASP A 109 -6.00 2.08 -16.93
CA ASP A 109 -5.82 3.52 -16.94
C ASP A 109 -5.42 4.00 -15.54
N ILE A 110 -6.03 3.42 -14.50
CA ILE A 110 -5.63 3.65 -13.10
C ILE A 110 -4.18 3.21 -12.88
N VAL A 111 -3.77 2.05 -13.40
CA VAL A 111 -2.38 1.58 -13.31
C VAL A 111 -1.42 2.58 -13.95
N LYS A 112 -1.72 3.11 -15.14
CA LYS A 112 -0.89 4.12 -15.81
C LYS A 112 -0.79 5.42 -15.00
N MET A 113 -1.91 5.90 -14.46
CA MET A 113 -1.94 7.09 -13.61
C MET A 113 -1.14 6.89 -12.31
N LEU A 114 -1.23 5.70 -11.69
CA LEU A 114 -0.42 5.34 -10.53
C LEU A 114 1.07 5.26 -10.85
N GLN A 115 1.44 4.77 -12.03
CA GLN A 115 2.83 4.79 -12.48
C GLN A 115 3.34 6.22 -12.64
N ALA A 116 2.59 7.10 -13.30
CA ALA A 116 2.98 8.50 -13.50
C ALA A 116 3.15 9.24 -12.16
N THR A 117 2.15 9.13 -11.28
CA THR A 117 2.15 9.79 -9.95
C THR A 117 3.23 9.27 -9.01
N SER A 118 3.51 7.96 -9.00
CA SER A 118 4.50 7.38 -8.08
C SER A 118 5.93 7.39 -8.61
N CYS A 119 6.15 7.86 -9.84
CA CYS A 119 7.49 8.08 -10.41
C CYS A 119 8.11 9.42 -10.00
N THR A 120 7.30 10.42 -9.65
CA THR A 120 7.77 11.78 -9.36
C THR A 120 8.33 11.89 -7.95
N GLU A 121 7.67 11.26 -6.98
CA GLU A 121 8.01 11.34 -5.57
C GLU A 121 8.24 9.97 -4.93
N ARG A 122 9.02 9.94 -3.85
CA ARG A 122 9.18 8.73 -3.04
C ARG A 122 7.80 8.34 -2.49
N THR A 123 7.34 7.15 -2.85
CA THR A 123 5.96 6.73 -2.57
C THR A 123 5.91 5.44 -1.75
N PHE A 124 5.06 5.41 -0.74
CA PHE A 124 4.73 4.22 0.03
C PHE A 124 3.26 3.83 -0.19
N ILE A 125 3.03 2.58 -0.59
CA ILE A 125 1.69 2.00 -0.74
C ILE A 125 1.51 0.95 0.36
N CYS A 126 0.56 1.16 1.27
CA CYS A 126 0.26 0.24 2.36
C CYS A 126 -1.07 -0.48 2.09
N ILE A 127 -1.09 -1.81 2.17
CA ILE A 127 -2.29 -2.64 1.98
C ILE A 127 -2.46 -3.54 3.18
N ASP A 128 -3.47 -3.26 4.00
CA ASP A 128 -3.77 -4.05 5.19
C ASP A 128 -4.75 -5.18 4.90
N SER A 129 -4.57 -6.31 5.58
CA SER A 129 -5.48 -7.44 5.64
C SER A 129 -5.79 -8.05 4.27
N LEU A 130 -4.77 -8.27 3.43
CA LEU A 130 -4.92 -8.78 2.06
C LEU A 130 -5.63 -10.16 1.98
N ASP A 131 -5.61 -10.96 3.06
CA ASP A 131 -6.39 -12.20 3.13
C ASP A 131 -7.91 -12.00 3.17
N GLU A 132 -8.36 -10.80 3.47
CA GLU A 132 -9.77 -10.40 3.37
C GLU A 132 -10.14 -10.00 1.92
N CYS A 133 -9.19 -9.92 0.99
CA CYS A 133 -9.47 -9.68 -0.42
C CYS A 133 -9.92 -10.97 -1.13
N ALA A 134 -11.03 -10.90 -1.88
CA ALA A 134 -11.51 -12.03 -2.68
C ALA A 134 -10.42 -12.53 -3.64
N GLU A 135 -10.22 -13.84 -3.74
CA GLU A 135 -9.09 -14.43 -4.49
C GLU A 135 -8.95 -13.92 -5.93
N GLY A 136 -10.05 -13.87 -6.68
CA GLY A 136 -10.04 -13.37 -8.06
C GLY A 136 -9.67 -11.88 -8.18
N HIS A 137 -10.01 -11.08 -7.16
CA HIS A 137 -9.60 -9.67 -7.07
C HIS A 137 -8.16 -9.54 -6.61
N ARG A 138 -7.74 -10.33 -5.61
CA ARG A 138 -6.40 -10.34 -5.04
C ARG A 138 -5.34 -10.64 -6.09
N ILE A 139 -5.57 -11.63 -6.95
CA ILE A 139 -4.71 -11.97 -8.08
C ILE A 139 -4.49 -10.76 -9.00
N LYS A 140 -5.59 -10.13 -9.44
CA LYS A 140 -5.54 -8.98 -10.35
C LYS A 140 -4.87 -7.78 -9.69
N LEU A 141 -5.14 -7.54 -8.41
CA LEU A 141 -4.54 -6.46 -7.65
C LEU A 141 -3.02 -6.63 -7.54
N LEU A 142 -2.54 -7.82 -7.18
CA LEU A 142 -1.10 -8.11 -7.09
C LEU A 142 -0.39 -7.98 -8.45
N ASP A 143 -1.02 -8.41 -9.54
CA ASP A 143 -0.47 -8.24 -10.89
C ASP A 143 -0.39 -6.76 -11.29
N SER A 144 -1.41 -5.97 -10.97
CA SER A 144 -1.40 -4.52 -11.20
C SER A 144 -0.35 -3.81 -10.34
N LEU A 145 -0.20 -4.18 -9.07
CA LEU A 145 0.85 -3.64 -8.20
C LEU A 145 2.24 -3.95 -8.74
N ASN A 146 2.48 -5.18 -9.22
CA ASN A 146 3.74 -5.53 -9.85
C ASN A 146 4.03 -4.64 -11.08
N GLN A 147 3.03 -4.40 -11.93
CA GLN A 147 3.17 -3.48 -13.06
C GLN A 147 3.54 -2.06 -12.63
N ILE A 148 2.92 -1.55 -11.56
CA ILE A 148 3.24 -0.22 -11.01
C ILE A 148 4.69 -0.19 -10.52
N LEU A 149 5.07 -1.14 -9.67
CA LEU A 149 6.41 -1.24 -9.11
C LEU A 149 7.50 -1.40 -10.19
N GLN A 150 7.20 -2.01 -11.32
CA GLN A 150 8.15 -2.15 -12.43
C GLN A 150 8.51 -0.82 -13.10
N ARG A 151 7.60 0.16 -13.08
CA ARG A 151 7.82 1.48 -13.67
C ARG A 151 8.22 2.53 -12.65
N SER A 152 7.97 2.29 -11.36
CA SER A 152 8.20 3.26 -10.29
C SER A 152 9.20 2.71 -9.26
N PRO A 153 10.51 2.76 -9.52
CA PRO A 153 11.53 2.16 -8.66
C PRO A 153 11.69 2.86 -7.29
N GLY A 154 11.18 4.09 -7.16
CA GLY A 154 11.09 4.81 -5.89
C GLY A 154 9.93 4.36 -5.00
N THR A 155 8.98 3.60 -5.55
CA THR A 155 7.80 3.11 -4.82
C THR A 155 8.16 1.92 -3.95
N ARG A 156 7.64 1.92 -2.72
CA ARG A 156 7.73 0.80 -1.77
C ARG A 156 6.32 0.37 -1.42
N THR A 157 6.11 -0.93 -1.29
CA THR A 157 4.81 -1.48 -0.91
C THR A 157 4.93 -2.24 0.39
N PHE A 158 4.04 -1.92 1.32
CA PHE A 158 3.80 -2.64 2.54
C PHE A 158 2.48 -3.40 2.38
N VAL A 159 2.47 -4.68 2.70
CA VAL A 159 1.25 -5.51 2.70
C VAL A 159 1.14 -6.16 4.07
N THR A 160 -0.06 -6.45 4.56
CA THR A 160 -0.26 -7.40 5.66
C THR A 160 -1.24 -8.49 5.24
N GLY A 161 -1.19 -9.62 5.91
CA GLY A 161 -2.19 -10.66 5.77
C GLY A 161 -1.79 -11.97 6.45
N ARG A 162 -2.65 -12.98 6.32
CA ARG A 162 -2.38 -14.32 6.86
C ARG A 162 -1.22 -15.04 6.14
N PRO A 163 -0.44 -15.87 6.84
CA PRO A 163 0.77 -16.51 6.31
C PRO A 163 0.59 -17.35 5.04
N HIS A 164 -0.60 -17.93 4.83
CA HIS A 164 -0.88 -18.79 3.68
C HIS A 164 -0.80 -18.05 2.33
N LEU A 165 -0.90 -16.71 2.31
CA LEU A 165 -0.75 -15.90 1.10
C LEU A 165 0.70 -15.67 0.69
N ARG A 166 1.68 -16.00 1.55
CA ARG A 166 3.11 -15.76 1.31
C ARG A 166 3.61 -16.30 -0.03
N PRO A 167 3.30 -17.55 -0.44
CA PRO A 167 3.74 -18.06 -1.73
C PRO A 167 3.10 -17.31 -2.91
N GLU A 168 1.84 -16.87 -2.79
CA GLU A 168 1.14 -16.12 -3.83
C GLU A 168 1.77 -14.74 -4.03
N ILE A 169 1.94 -13.99 -2.94
CA ILE A 169 2.55 -12.65 -2.94
C ILE A 169 3.97 -12.72 -3.52
N GLY A 170 4.79 -13.67 -3.06
CA GLY A 170 6.17 -13.84 -3.52
C GLY A 170 6.27 -14.13 -5.02
N ARG A 171 5.38 -14.99 -5.54
CA ARG A 171 5.34 -15.30 -6.99
C ARG A 171 4.94 -14.09 -7.83
N ARG A 172 3.92 -13.34 -7.41
CA ARG A 172 3.36 -12.24 -8.23
C ARG A 172 4.18 -10.96 -8.18
N LEU A 173 4.85 -10.68 -7.07
CA LEU A 173 5.71 -9.50 -6.90
C LEU A 173 7.20 -9.78 -7.25
N ALA A 174 7.47 -10.87 -7.98
CA ALA A 174 8.74 -11.18 -8.64
C ALA A 174 10.01 -11.02 -7.78
N GLY A 175 9.96 -11.44 -6.51
CA GLY A 175 11.14 -11.42 -5.63
C GLY A 175 11.53 -10.04 -5.10
N ARG A 176 10.72 -9.00 -5.34
CA ARG A 176 10.89 -7.65 -4.74
C ARG A 176 10.35 -7.57 -3.32
N VAL A 177 10.05 -8.72 -2.73
CA VAL A 177 9.35 -8.84 -1.45
C VAL A 177 10.36 -9.31 -0.40
N THR A 178 10.55 -8.50 0.63
CA THR A 178 11.17 -8.96 1.88
C THR A 178 10.05 -9.29 2.86
N SER A 179 9.99 -10.53 3.31
CA SER A 179 8.98 -10.99 4.28
C SER A 179 9.59 -11.03 5.67
N LYS A 180 8.92 -10.45 6.67
CA LYS A 180 9.31 -10.61 8.08
C LYS A 180 8.14 -11.23 8.86
N GLY A 181 8.37 -12.44 9.36
CA GLY A 181 7.42 -13.07 10.26
C GLY A 181 7.46 -12.40 11.62
N ILE A 182 6.30 -12.11 12.19
CA ILE A 182 6.20 -11.77 13.61
C ILE A 182 5.61 -12.97 14.30
N GLN A 183 6.46 -13.62 15.10
CA GLN A 183 6.01 -14.59 16.06
C GLN A 183 5.15 -13.85 17.08
N SER A 184 3.92 -14.33 17.23
CA SER A 184 3.16 -14.12 18.46
C SER A 184 4.01 -14.65 19.62
N TYR A 185 4.34 -13.77 20.57
CA TYR A 185 4.93 -14.18 21.84
C TYR A 185 4.00 -15.23 22.46
N GLN A 186 4.51 -16.44 22.72
CA GLN A 186 3.78 -17.43 23.51
C GLN A 186 4.19 -17.23 24.97
N PRO A 187 3.22 -17.15 25.91
CA PRO A 187 3.49 -16.90 27.33
C PRO A 187 4.28 -18.03 27.99
#